data_AF-A0A6A1QH42-F1
#
_entry.id   AF-A0A6A1QH42-F1
#
_cell.length_a   1.000
_cell.length_b   1.000
_cell.length_c   1.000
_cell.angle_alpha   90.00
_cell.angle_beta   90.00
_cell.angle_gamma   90.00
#
_symmetry.space_group_name_H-M   'P 1'
#
loop_
_entity.id
_entity.type
_entity.pdbx_description
1 polymer ?
#
loop_
_entity_poly.entity_id
_entity_poly.type
_entity_poly.pdbx_seq_one_letter_code
_entity_poly.pdbx_strand_id
1 'polypeptide(L)'
;YQDKEEVVLWMNTVGPYHNRQETYKYFSLPFCVGSKKSISHYHETLGEALQGVELEFSGLDIKFKGIVGEADENGEDYYLWTYKKLEIGFNGNRIVDVNLTSEGKVKLVPNTKIQMSYSVKWKKSDVKFEDRFDKYLDPSFFQHRIHWFSIFNSFMMVIFLVGLVSMILMRTLRKDYARYSKEEEMDDMDRDLGDEYGWKQVHGDVFRPSSHPLIFSSLIGSGCQIFAVSLIVIIVAMIEDLYTERGSMLSTAIFVYAATSPVNGYFGGSLYARQGGRRWIKQMFIGAFLIPAMVCGTAFFINFIAIYYHASRAIPFGTMLGVLLFAASPYPVLES
;
A
#
# COMPACT_ATOMS: atom_id res chain seq x y z
N TYR A 1 28.03 -1.29 -25.18
CA TYR A 1 27.43 -0.25 -26.02
C TYR A 1 28.44 0.33 -27.00
N GLN A 2 28.59 -0.36 -28.13
CA GLN A 2 29.12 0.12 -29.41
C GLN A 2 28.15 1.13 -30.03
N ASP A 3 28.60 1.90 -31.01
CA ASP A 3 27.75 2.84 -31.73
C ASP A 3 26.59 2.11 -32.42
N LYS A 4 25.37 2.63 -32.22
CA LYS A 4 24.12 1.98 -32.64
C LYS A 4 23.87 0.61 -32.00
N GLU A 5 24.63 0.24 -30.96
CA GLU A 5 24.30 -0.92 -30.13
C GLU A 5 22.95 -0.66 -29.48
N GLU A 6 22.17 -1.71 -29.43
CA GLU A 6 20.88 -1.69 -28.79
C GLU A 6 21.04 -1.45 -27.28
N VAL A 7 20.31 -0.46 -26.79
CA VAL A 7 20.14 -0.21 -25.37
C VAL A 7 18.80 -0.77 -24.96
N VAL A 8 18.86 -1.83 -24.15
CA VAL A 8 17.66 -2.44 -23.57
C VAL A 8 17.20 -1.58 -22.41
N LEU A 9 16.11 -0.84 -22.61
CA LEU A 9 15.47 -0.07 -21.56
C LEU A 9 14.39 -0.92 -20.89
N TRP A 10 14.52 -1.11 -19.58
CA TRP A 10 13.52 -1.76 -18.74
C TRP A 10 12.69 -0.69 -18.05
N MET A 11 11.38 -0.88 -18.06
CA MET A 11 10.43 0.01 -17.39
C MET A 11 10.04 -0.60 -16.06
N ASN A 12 10.09 0.20 -15.01
CA ASN A 12 9.58 -0.20 -13.70
C ASN A 12 8.07 0.02 -13.64
N THR A 13 7.41 -0.66 -12.70
CA THR A 13 6.07 -0.32 -12.23
C THR A 13 5.92 1.18 -11.97
N VAL A 14 4.79 1.71 -12.42
CA VAL A 14 4.43 3.12 -12.28
C VAL A 14 3.20 3.21 -11.40
N GLY A 15 3.22 4.17 -10.49
CA GLY A 15 2.09 4.49 -9.65
C GLY A 15 1.79 5.98 -9.74
N PRO A 16 0.52 6.39 -9.64
CA PRO A 16 0.18 7.79 -9.47
C PRO A 16 0.85 8.34 -8.20
N TYR A 17 1.47 9.53 -8.30
CA TYR A 17 2.16 10.18 -7.16
C TYR A 17 1.28 10.35 -5.93
N HIS A 18 -0.03 10.52 -6.15
CA HIS A 18 -1.03 10.68 -5.10
C HIS A 18 -1.42 9.39 -4.37
N ASN A 19 -1.22 8.23 -4.98
CA ASN A 19 -1.60 6.95 -4.42
C ASN A 19 -0.47 5.94 -4.63
N ARG A 20 0.57 6.03 -3.79
CA ARG A 20 1.76 5.17 -3.86
C ARG A 20 1.47 3.68 -3.62
N GLN A 21 0.28 3.33 -3.12
CA GLN A 21 -0.17 1.95 -2.96
C GLN A 21 -0.67 1.34 -4.27
N GLU A 22 -1.00 2.17 -5.25
CA GLU A 22 -1.51 1.76 -6.55
C GLU A 22 -0.34 1.67 -7.53
N THR A 23 -0.08 0.44 -8.00
CA THR A 23 1.03 0.17 -8.92
C THR A 23 0.49 -0.53 -10.16
N TYR A 24 0.80 0.08 -11.30
CA TYR A 24 0.47 -0.41 -12.62
C TYR A 24 1.75 -0.91 -13.27
N LYS A 25 1.64 -2.00 -14.02
CA LYS A 25 2.65 -2.34 -15.03
C LYS A 25 2.78 -1.16 -15.99
N TYR A 26 3.99 -0.80 -16.36
CA TYR A 26 4.23 0.38 -17.20
C TYR A 26 3.33 0.37 -18.45
N PHE A 27 3.21 -0.77 -19.14
CA PHE A 27 2.40 -0.89 -20.35
C PHE A 27 0.92 -1.25 -20.14
N SER A 28 0.46 -1.36 -18.89
CA SER A 28 -0.99 -1.46 -18.62
C SER A 28 -1.70 -0.12 -18.83
N LEU A 29 -0.94 0.98 -18.77
CA LEU A 29 -1.37 2.31 -19.19
C LEU A 29 -1.16 2.46 -20.71
N PRO A 30 -1.90 3.35 -21.40
CA PRO A 30 -1.86 3.51 -22.86
C PRO A 30 -0.57 4.20 -23.35
N PHE A 31 0.57 3.80 -22.81
CA PHE A 31 1.89 4.19 -23.28
C PHE A 31 2.30 3.29 -24.44
N CYS A 32 2.95 3.90 -25.43
CA CYS A 32 3.36 3.19 -26.62
C CYS A 32 4.41 2.14 -26.27
N VAL A 33 4.09 0.86 -26.51
CA VAL A 33 5.06 -0.23 -26.52
C VAL A 33 5.88 -0.08 -27.80
N GLY A 34 7.21 -0.20 -27.72
CA GLY A 34 8.01 -0.16 -28.92
C GLY A 34 7.84 -1.42 -29.79
N SER A 35 8.26 -1.33 -31.05
CA SER A 35 7.99 -2.34 -32.09
C SER A 35 8.74 -3.66 -31.90
N LYS A 36 9.66 -3.74 -30.93
CA LYS A 36 10.54 -4.89 -30.72
C LYS A 36 9.98 -5.86 -29.68
N LYS A 37 9.85 -7.14 -30.07
CA LYS A 37 9.14 -8.17 -29.28
C LYS A 37 10.02 -9.15 -28.49
N SER A 38 11.35 -9.16 -28.64
CA SER A 38 12.20 -10.15 -27.95
C SER A 38 13.66 -9.74 -27.77
N ILE A 39 14.18 -9.85 -26.53
CA ILE A 39 15.61 -10.06 -26.22
C ILE A 39 15.77 -10.80 -24.86
N SER A 40 16.98 -11.31 -24.63
CA SER A 40 17.48 -12.23 -23.59
C SER A 40 17.06 -11.98 -22.15
N HIS A 41 16.74 -13.09 -21.48
CA HIS A 41 16.38 -13.26 -20.07
C HIS A 41 17.10 -12.31 -19.10
N TYR A 42 16.31 -11.52 -18.38
CA TYR A 42 16.68 -10.89 -17.11
C TYR A 42 16.28 -11.84 -15.97
N HIS A 43 17.10 -11.94 -14.92
CA HIS A 43 16.78 -12.68 -13.70
C HIS A 43 16.49 -11.70 -12.57
N GLU A 44 15.28 -11.74 -12.02
CA GLU A 44 14.89 -10.95 -10.86
C GLU A 44 15.61 -11.44 -9.59
N THR A 45 16.08 -10.50 -8.76
CA THR A 45 16.68 -10.82 -7.47
C THR A 45 15.63 -10.85 -6.35
N LEU A 46 15.87 -11.64 -5.30
CA LEU A 46 14.94 -11.82 -4.17
C LEU A 46 14.57 -10.48 -3.48
N GLY A 47 15.50 -9.52 -3.46
CA GLY A 47 15.25 -8.18 -2.92
C GLY A 47 14.33 -7.32 -3.78
N GLU A 48 14.37 -7.47 -5.10
CA GLU A 48 13.50 -6.75 -6.04
C GLU A 48 12.07 -7.28 -6.00
N ALA A 49 11.93 -8.61 -5.84
CA ALA A 49 10.63 -9.27 -5.68
C ALA A 49 9.91 -8.85 -4.39
N LEU A 50 10.62 -8.71 -3.27
CA LEU A 50 10.04 -8.25 -1.99
C LEU A 50 9.66 -6.77 -2.00
N GLN A 51 10.26 -5.96 -2.87
CA GLN A 51 9.90 -4.54 -3.05
C GLN A 51 8.76 -4.33 -4.04
N GLY A 52 8.26 -5.38 -4.69
CA GLY A 52 7.18 -5.30 -5.69
C GLY A 52 7.59 -4.64 -7.00
N VAL A 53 8.89 -4.58 -7.31
CA VAL A 53 9.43 -4.01 -8.54
C VAL A 53 9.34 -5.06 -9.65
N GLU A 54 8.41 -4.88 -10.59
CA GLU A 54 8.25 -5.73 -11.77
C GLU A 54 8.77 -4.97 -13.00
N LEU A 55 9.87 -5.45 -13.59
CA LEU A 55 10.51 -4.81 -14.74
C LEU A 55 9.91 -5.34 -16.05
N GLU A 56 9.33 -4.46 -16.86
CA GLU A 56 8.82 -4.80 -18.20
C GLU A 56 9.74 -4.26 -19.29
N PHE A 57 9.99 -5.07 -20.32
CA PHE A 57 10.81 -4.66 -21.45
C PHE A 57 10.11 -3.55 -22.26
N SER A 58 10.80 -2.44 -22.49
CA SER A 58 10.18 -1.28 -23.14
C SER A 58 9.78 -1.48 -24.61
N GLY A 59 10.41 -2.43 -25.30
CA GLY A 59 10.22 -2.65 -26.74
C GLY A 59 10.78 -1.55 -27.63
N LEU A 60 11.28 -0.44 -27.07
CA LEU A 60 11.77 0.72 -27.79
C LEU A 60 13.10 0.39 -28.48
N ASP A 61 13.22 0.66 -29.78
CA ASP A 61 14.47 0.54 -30.55
C ASP A 61 15.39 1.71 -30.22
N ILE A 62 15.83 1.77 -28.95
CA ILE A 62 16.78 2.76 -28.48
C ILE A 62 18.16 2.27 -28.88
N LYS A 63 18.72 2.96 -29.86
CA LYS A 63 20.11 2.79 -30.22
C LYS A 63 20.94 3.75 -29.40
N PHE A 64 22.05 3.26 -28.89
CA PHE A 64 23.06 4.09 -28.28
C PHE A 64 23.44 5.22 -29.26
N LYS A 65 23.14 6.49 -28.88
CA LYS A 65 23.19 7.79 -29.63
C LYS A 65 21.87 8.23 -30.35
N GLY A 66 20.95 8.95 -29.65
CA GLY A 66 19.59 9.41 -30.07
C GLY A 66 19.43 10.85 -30.63
N ILE A 67 18.16 11.35 -30.75
CA ILE A 67 17.74 12.56 -31.55
C ILE A 67 18.75 13.71 -31.44
N VAL A 68 19.25 14.08 -32.61
CA VAL A 68 20.31 15.07 -32.79
C VAL A 68 19.83 16.30 -33.55
N GLY A 69 18.54 16.41 -33.93
CA GLY A 69 18.05 17.45 -34.85
C GLY A 69 16.53 17.64 -34.95
N GLU A 70 16.11 18.62 -35.76
CA GLU A 70 14.72 19.09 -36.00
C GLU A 70 14.46 19.20 -37.51
N ALA A 71 13.25 18.88 -37.97
CA ALA A 71 12.84 19.08 -39.37
C ALA A 71 12.03 20.38 -39.51
N ASP A 72 12.17 21.07 -40.64
CA ASP A 72 11.40 22.28 -40.94
C ASP A 72 9.89 22.00 -41.06
N GLU A 73 9.05 23.04 -40.94
CA GLU A 73 7.58 22.92 -40.99
C GLU A 73 7.07 22.29 -42.30
N ASN A 74 7.84 22.42 -43.38
CA ASN A 74 7.54 21.84 -44.69
C ASN A 74 8.10 20.42 -44.89
N GLY A 75 8.92 19.91 -43.96
CA GLY A 75 9.49 18.55 -43.99
C GLY A 75 10.58 18.30 -45.04
N GLU A 76 10.97 19.30 -45.83
CA GLU A 76 12.00 19.17 -46.88
C GLU A 76 13.43 19.33 -46.35
N ASP A 77 13.60 20.11 -45.27
CA ASP A 77 14.90 20.43 -44.68
C ASP A 77 15.05 19.83 -43.28
N TYR A 78 16.17 19.15 -43.05
CA TYR A 78 16.54 18.60 -41.74
C TYR A 78 17.67 19.42 -41.13
N TYR A 79 17.56 19.74 -39.85
CA TYR A 79 18.57 20.46 -39.07
C TYR A 79 19.12 19.56 -37.97
N LEU A 80 20.38 19.76 -37.62
CA LEU A 80 21.08 19.08 -36.54
C LEU A 80 21.49 20.11 -35.48
N TRP A 81 21.25 19.85 -34.20
CA TRP A 81 21.85 20.63 -33.11
C TRP A 81 23.31 20.23 -32.95
N THR A 82 24.19 21.15 -33.27
CA THR A 82 25.64 20.92 -33.23
C THR A 82 26.26 21.30 -31.90
N TYR A 83 25.56 22.08 -31.08
CA TYR A 83 26.06 22.55 -29.79
C TYR A 83 25.26 21.97 -28.63
N LYS A 84 25.93 21.35 -27.67
CA LYS A 84 25.32 20.86 -26.42
C LYS A 84 25.88 21.61 -25.22
N LYS A 85 25.01 22.26 -24.46
CA LYS A 85 25.36 22.97 -23.23
C LYS A 85 24.91 22.14 -22.03
N LEU A 86 25.89 21.62 -21.28
CA LEU A 86 25.66 20.86 -20.05
C LEU A 86 25.92 21.76 -18.84
N GLU A 87 24.91 21.95 -18.01
CA GLU A 87 25.04 22.61 -16.72
C GLU A 87 24.94 21.56 -15.62
N ILE A 88 26.05 21.35 -14.90
CA ILE A 88 26.16 20.32 -13.85
C ILE A 88 26.21 21.02 -12.49
N GLY A 89 25.18 20.79 -11.69
CA GLY A 89 25.09 21.19 -10.30
C GLY A 89 25.86 20.21 -9.42
N PHE A 90 26.82 20.70 -8.62
CA PHE A 90 27.57 19.86 -7.68
C PHE A 90 27.52 20.40 -6.25
N ASN A 91 27.46 19.48 -5.29
CA ASN A 91 27.56 19.77 -3.86
C ASN A 91 28.64 18.85 -3.24
N GLY A 92 29.76 19.44 -2.82
CA GLY A 92 30.94 18.68 -2.42
C GLY A 92 31.48 17.79 -3.55
N ASN A 93 31.61 16.49 -3.29
CA ASN A 93 32.06 15.48 -4.27
C ASN A 93 30.90 14.77 -5.00
N ARG A 94 29.67 15.30 -4.95
CA ARG A 94 28.50 14.65 -5.56
C ARG A 94 27.77 15.57 -6.54
N ILE A 95 27.25 14.99 -7.62
CA ILE A 95 26.40 15.68 -8.60
C ILE A 95 24.96 15.65 -8.10
N VAL A 96 24.29 16.79 -8.14
CA VAL A 96 22.92 16.97 -7.62
C VAL A 96 21.91 17.39 -8.68
N ASP A 97 22.35 18.00 -9.77
CA ASP A 97 21.46 18.39 -10.87
C ASP A 97 22.23 18.35 -12.19
N VAL A 98 21.57 17.96 -13.28
CA VAL A 98 22.14 17.99 -14.63
C VAL A 98 21.10 18.53 -15.58
N ASN A 99 21.41 19.65 -16.21
CA ASN A 99 20.58 20.25 -17.23
C ASN A 99 21.30 20.21 -18.58
N LEU A 100 20.62 19.73 -19.61
CA LEU A 100 21.14 19.65 -20.98
C LEU A 100 20.30 20.55 -21.88
N THR A 101 20.94 21.53 -22.49
CA THR A 101 20.33 22.38 -23.52
C THR A 101 21.03 22.11 -24.86
N SER A 102 20.25 21.81 -25.91
CA SER A 102 20.79 21.63 -27.26
C SER A 102 20.53 22.89 -28.09
N GLU A 103 21.56 23.41 -28.74
CA GLU A 103 21.59 24.68 -29.47
C GLU A 103 22.39 24.53 -30.78
N GLY A 104 22.40 25.56 -31.63
CA GLY A 104 23.18 25.56 -32.88
C GLY A 104 22.59 24.67 -33.97
N LYS A 105 21.48 25.09 -34.60
CA LYS A 105 20.85 24.37 -35.71
C LYS A 105 21.69 24.50 -36.98
N VAL A 106 22.06 23.38 -37.60
CA VAL A 106 22.78 23.32 -38.89
C VAL A 106 22.05 22.41 -39.86
N LYS A 107 21.76 22.90 -41.07
CA LYS A 107 21.06 22.13 -42.11
C LYS A 107 21.89 20.93 -42.57
N LEU A 108 21.25 19.77 -42.68
CA LEU A 108 21.82 18.53 -43.16
C LEU A 108 21.83 18.53 -44.70
N VAL A 109 23.01 18.45 -45.29
CA VAL A 109 23.20 18.29 -46.74
C VAL A 109 24.07 17.06 -46.97
N PRO A 110 23.75 16.18 -47.95
CA PRO A 110 24.55 15.00 -48.25
C PRO A 110 26.03 15.34 -48.42
N ASN A 111 26.94 14.51 -47.90
CA ASN A 111 28.41 14.68 -47.96
C ASN A 111 29.01 15.87 -47.17
N THR A 112 28.25 16.49 -46.24
CA THR A 112 28.77 17.58 -45.42
C THR A 112 29.39 17.08 -44.11
N LYS A 113 30.58 17.60 -43.74
CA LYS A 113 31.20 17.36 -42.43
C LYS A 113 30.69 18.40 -41.43
N ILE A 114 29.97 17.96 -40.41
CA ILE A 114 29.42 18.83 -39.35
C ILE A 114 30.29 18.68 -38.10
N GLN A 115 30.79 19.79 -37.57
CA GLN A 115 31.53 19.79 -36.31
C GLN A 115 30.55 19.88 -35.14
N MET A 116 30.63 18.89 -34.24
CA MET A 116 29.90 18.89 -32.97
C MET A 116 30.75 19.58 -31.90
N SER A 117 30.13 20.47 -31.14
CA SER A 117 30.74 21.13 -30.00
C SER A 117 29.88 20.96 -28.76
N TYR A 118 30.51 20.97 -27.59
CA TYR A 118 29.81 20.96 -26.33
C TYR A 118 30.51 21.88 -25.33
N SER A 119 29.75 22.41 -24.39
CA SER A 119 30.30 23.11 -23.23
C SER A 119 29.77 22.49 -21.95
N VAL A 120 30.63 22.47 -20.94
CA VAL A 120 30.29 22.02 -19.60
C VAL A 120 30.49 23.19 -18.66
N LYS A 121 29.44 23.56 -17.94
CA LYS A 121 29.49 24.55 -16.87
C LYS A 121 29.19 23.87 -15.55
N TRP A 122 30.14 23.93 -14.64
CA TRP A 122 29.99 23.46 -13.27
C TRP A 122 29.44 24.60 -12.42
N LYS A 123 28.33 24.33 -11.73
CA LYS A 123 27.70 25.28 -10.81
C LYS A 123 27.64 24.65 -9.43
N LYS A 124 28.18 25.36 -8.43
CA LYS A 124 28.01 24.96 -7.04
C LYS A 124 26.52 25.05 -6.68
N SER A 125 25.97 24.00 -6.12
CA SER A 125 24.58 23.90 -5.68
C SER A 125 24.52 23.64 -4.18
N ASP A 126 23.57 24.27 -3.50
CA ASP A 126 23.34 24.09 -2.07
C ASP A 126 22.37 22.92 -1.78
N VAL A 127 21.79 22.31 -2.81
CA VAL A 127 20.89 21.16 -2.70
C VAL A 127 21.68 19.94 -2.20
N LYS A 128 21.18 19.26 -1.16
CA LYS A 128 21.77 18.01 -0.67
C LYS A 128 21.55 16.89 -1.69
N PHE A 129 22.43 15.89 -1.70
CA PHE A 129 22.33 14.77 -2.64
C PHE A 129 21.04 13.94 -2.47
N GLU A 130 20.50 13.88 -1.26
CA GLU A 130 19.25 13.19 -0.93
C GLU A 130 18.04 13.88 -1.59
N ASP A 131 17.98 15.20 -1.49
CA ASP A 131 16.85 16.03 -1.96
C ASP A 131 16.88 16.32 -3.48
N ARG A 132 17.80 15.70 -4.23
CA ARG A 132 18.04 16.03 -5.65
C ARG A 132 16.83 15.83 -6.58
N PHE A 133 15.90 14.98 -6.18
CA PHE A 133 14.71 14.67 -6.98
C PHE A 133 13.52 15.59 -6.68
N ASP A 134 13.58 16.41 -5.62
CA ASP A 134 12.48 17.27 -5.21
C ASP A 134 12.09 18.28 -6.29
N LYS A 135 13.06 18.73 -7.09
CA LYS A 135 12.85 19.59 -8.27
C LYS A 135 11.88 18.98 -9.30
N TYR A 136 11.79 17.65 -9.35
CA TYR A 136 10.89 16.92 -10.26
C TYR A 136 9.58 16.48 -9.58
N LEU A 137 9.50 16.62 -8.26
CA LEU A 137 8.36 16.26 -7.43
C LEU A 137 7.56 17.52 -7.10
N ASP A 138 7.04 18.23 -8.11
CA ASP A 138 6.36 19.51 -7.90
C ASP A 138 5.12 19.34 -6.99
N PRO A 139 5.17 19.76 -5.70
CA PRO A 139 4.07 19.53 -4.76
C PRO A 139 2.85 20.40 -5.08
N SER A 140 3.10 21.53 -5.76
CA SER A 140 2.10 22.53 -6.08
C SER A 140 1.23 22.13 -7.27
N PHE A 141 1.80 21.40 -8.24
CA PHE A 141 1.09 20.88 -9.40
C PHE A 141 0.17 19.72 -9.05
N PHE A 142 0.54 18.92 -8.04
CA PHE A 142 -0.19 17.71 -7.70
C PHE A 142 -1.23 17.91 -6.57
N GLN A 143 -0.95 18.50 -5.40
CA GLN A 143 -1.68 18.00 -4.19
C GLN A 143 -2.65 18.85 -3.37
N HIS A 144 -2.85 20.17 -3.52
CA HIS A 144 -3.51 20.87 -2.37
C HIS A 144 -5.04 21.07 -2.40
N ARG A 145 -5.69 21.28 -3.55
CA ARG A 145 -7.10 21.74 -3.53
C ARG A 145 -8.15 20.63 -3.64
N ILE A 146 -7.84 19.53 -4.34
CA ILE A 146 -8.83 18.50 -4.67
C ILE A 146 -8.98 17.47 -3.54
N HIS A 147 -7.88 17.14 -2.83
CA HIS A 147 -7.90 16.12 -1.78
C HIS A 147 -8.70 16.55 -0.54
N TRP A 148 -8.53 17.79 -0.06
CA TRP A 148 -9.25 18.28 1.11
C TRP A 148 -10.76 18.40 0.88
N PHE A 149 -11.18 18.74 -0.35
CA PHE A 149 -12.59 18.77 -0.73
C PHE A 149 -13.23 17.36 -0.67
N SER A 150 -12.51 16.33 -1.13
CA SER A 150 -12.97 14.93 -1.03
C SER A 150 -13.09 14.45 0.41
N ILE A 151 -12.13 14.82 1.28
CA ILE A 151 -12.19 14.52 2.71
C ILE A 151 -13.43 15.17 3.33
N PHE A 152 -13.65 16.46 3.10
CA PHE A 152 -14.81 17.16 3.64
C PHE A 152 -16.14 16.55 3.19
N ASN A 153 -16.26 16.23 1.89
CA ASN A 153 -17.45 15.61 1.34
C ASN A 153 -17.76 14.24 1.97
N SER A 154 -16.75 13.39 2.15
CA SER A 154 -16.92 12.09 2.81
C SER A 154 -17.24 12.22 4.31
N PHE A 155 -16.63 13.21 4.98
CA PHE A 155 -16.84 13.46 6.41
C PHE A 155 -18.27 13.95 6.72
N MET A 156 -18.80 14.84 5.89
CA MET A 156 -20.20 15.31 6.01
C MET A 156 -21.20 14.16 5.88
N MET A 157 -20.95 13.22 4.97
CA MET A 157 -21.80 12.03 4.78
C MET A 157 -21.82 11.14 6.03
N VAL A 158 -20.66 10.95 6.67
CA VAL A 158 -20.56 10.18 7.94
C VAL A 158 -21.34 10.88 9.07
N ILE A 159 -21.16 12.19 9.25
CA ILE A 159 -21.91 12.96 10.27
C ILE A 159 -23.41 12.85 10.02
N PHE A 160 -23.84 13.02 8.77
CA PHE A 160 -25.25 12.93 8.41
C PHE A 160 -25.83 11.54 8.71
N LEU A 161 -25.10 10.48 8.36
CA LEU A 161 -25.54 9.10 8.58
C LEU A 161 -25.60 8.78 10.08
N VAL A 162 -24.60 9.19 10.87
CA VAL A 162 -24.63 9.06 12.34
C VAL A 162 -25.80 9.85 12.94
N GLY A 163 -26.07 11.06 12.45
CA GLY A 163 -27.20 11.87 12.86
C GLY A 163 -28.56 11.20 12.58
N LEU A 164 -28.74 10.65 11.38
CA LEU A 164 -29.95 9.90 11.01
C LEU A 164 -30.13 8.64 11.86
N VAL A 165 -29.08 7.82 12.00
CA VAL A 165 -29.13 6.61 12.82
C VAL A 165 -29.42 6.95 14.28
N SER A 166 -28.76 7.98 14.83
CA SER A 166 -29.02 8.46 16.18
C SER A 166 -30.44 9.00 16.34
N MET A 167 -30.98 9.74 15.37
CA MET A 167 -32.38 10.19 15.39
C MET A 167 -33.36 9.02 15.38
N ILE A 168 -33.13 8.01 14.54
CA ILE A 168 -33.95 6.79 14.49
C ILE A 168 -33.86 6.03 15.82
N LEU A 169 -32.66 5.85 16.36
CA LEU A 169 -32.43 5.21 17.65
C LEU A 169 -33.11 5.99 18.79
N MET A 170 -32.95 7.30 18.85
CA MET A 170 -33.61 8.14 19.86
C MET A 170 -35.12 8.17 19.69
N ARG A 171 -35.62 8.08 18.47
CA ARG A 171 -37.07 7.99 18.20
C ARG A 171 -37.63 6.63 18.63
N THR A 172 -36.92 5.54 18.37
CA THR A 172 -37.30 4.20 18.81
C THR A 172 -37.21 4.08 20.33
N LEU A 173 -36.10 4.51 20.94
CA LEU A 173 -35.95 4.55 22.40
C LEU A 173 -37.02 5.39 23.09
N ARG A 174 -37.34 6.60 22.60
CA ARG A 174 -38.43 7.41 23.19
C ARG A 174 -39.79 6.75 23.04
N LYS A 175 -40.05 6.11 21.90
CA LYS A 175 -41.29 5.36 21.66
C LYS A 175 -41.39 4.15 22.59
N ASP A 176 -40.30 3.42 22.76
CA ASP A 176 -40.24 2.24 23.63
C ASP A 176 -40.37 2.67 25.09
N TYR A 177 -39.68 3.73 25.52
CA TYR A 177 -39.82 4.30 26.87
C TYR A 177 -41.25 4.75 27.18
N ALA A 178 -41.90 5.48 26.26
CA ALA A 178 -43.28 5.92 26.42
C ALA A 178 -44.29 4.76 26.40
N ARG A 179 -43.94 3.62 25.78
CA ARG A 179 -44.73 2.39 25.88
C ARG A 179 -44.61 1.77 27.27
N TYR A 180 -43.39 1.66 27.81
CA TYR A 180 -43.18 1.09 29.16
C TYR A 180 -43.86 1.91 30.25
N SER A 181 -43.82 3.24 30.18
CA SER A 181 -44.52 4.09 31.17
C SER A 181 -46.03 3.91 31.13
N LYS A 182 -46.60 3.54 29.97
CA LYS A 182 -48.04 3.29 29.81
C LYS A 182 -48.44 1.88 30.24
N GLU A 183 -47.54 0.91 30.12
CA GLU A 183 -47.73 -0.46 30.64
C GLU A 183 -47.70 -0.52 32.17
N GLU A 184 -46.93 0.35 32.85
CA GLU A 184 -46.97 0.47 34.32
C GLU A 184 -48.27 1.08 34.85
N GLU A 185 -49.01 1.83 34.03
CA GLU A 185 -50.31 2.45 34.39
C GLU A 185 -51.53 1.56 34.08
N MET A 186 -51.35 0.41 33.40
CA MET A 186 -52.42 -0.57 33.20
C MET A 186 -52.62 -1.41 34.46
N ASP A 187 -53.89 -1.61 34.86
CA ASP A 187 -54.28 -2.39 36.04
C ASP A 187 -53.63 -3.78 36.04
N ASP A 188 -53.22 -4.25 37.23
CA ASP A 188 -52.44 -5.48 37.46
C ASP A 188 -53.06 -6.76 36.84
N MET A 189 -54.34 -6.75 36.42
CA MET A 189 -55.01 -7.85 35.71
C MET A 189 -54.60 -8.00 34.23
N ASP A 190 -54.22 -6.91 33.54
CA ASP A 190 -53.74 -6.96 32.14
C ASP A 190 -52.22 -7.15 32.05
N ARG A 191 -51.52 -6.99 33.18
CA ARG A 191 -50.07 -7.07 33.32
C ARG A 191 -49.54 -8.50 33.27
N ASP A 192 -50.35 -9.48 33.67
CA ASP A 192 -50.01 -10.92 33.66
C ASP A 192 -50.21 -11.59 32.29
N LEU A 193 -50.84 -10.89 31.34
CA LEU A 193 -51.02 -11.30 29.94
C LEU A 193 -50.04 -10.61 28.97
N GLY A 194 -49.25 -9.65 29.45
CA GLY A 194 -48.25 -8.94 28.69
C GLY A 194 -46.96 -9.74 28.58
N ASP A 195 -46.86 -10.61 27.58
CA ASP A 195 -45.62 -11.32 27.20
C ASP A 195 -44.40 -10.39 27.36
N GLU A 196 -43.50 -10.72 28.28
CA GLU A 196 -42.23 -10.01 28.44
C GLU A 196 -41.52 -9.95 27.08
N TYR A 197 -41.52 -8.78 26.43
CA TYR A 197 -41.15 -8.69 25.02
C TYR A 197 -39.71 -9.14 24.74
N GLY A 198 -39.59 -10.14 23.85
CA GLY A 198 -38.41 -10.48 23.04
C GLY A 198 -37.07 -10.39 23.74
N TRP A 199 -36.43 -9.21 23.73
CA TRP A 199 -35.08 -9.00 24.26
C TRP A 199 -34.98 -9.30 25.76
N LYS A 200 -36.05 -9.10 26.53
CA LYS A 200 -36.07 -9.34 27.98
C LYS A 200 -36.04 -10.85 28.29
N GLN A 201 -36.69 -11.67 27.46
CA GLN A 201 -36.61 -13.13 27.53
C GLN A 201 -35.21 -13.64 27.19
N VAL A 202 -34.52 -13.03 26.22
CA VAL A 202 -33.15 -13.43 25.82
C VAL A 202 -32.01 -12.68 26.53
N HIS A 203 -32.29 -11.74 27.45
CA HIS A 203 -31.23 -10.98 28.11
C HIS A 203 -30.30 -11.89 28.94
N GLY A 204 -30.84 -12.98 29.50
CA GLY A 204 -30.09 -14.03 30.19
C GLY A 204 -29.37 -14.99 29.23
N ASP A 205 -29.93 -15.20 28.03
CA ASP A 205 -29.35 -16.07 27.01
C ASP A 205 -28.09 -15.48 26.37
N VAL A 206 -27.92 -14.15 26.40
CA VAL A 206 -26.68 -13.47 25.96
C VAL A 206 -25.44 -13.95 26.75
N PHE A 207 -25.62 -14.34 28.01
CA PHE A 207 -24.53 -14.83 28.86
C PHE A 207 -24.33 -16.34 28.79
N ARG A 208 -25.16 -17.06 28.02
CA ARG A 208 -25.00 -18.49 27.83
C ARG A 208 -23.67 -18.74 27.11
N PRO A 209 -22.86 -19.72 27.55
CA PRO A 209 -21.65 -20.09 26.85
C PRO A 209 -21.98 -20.48 25.41
N SER A 210 -21.23 -19.91 24.46
CA SER A 210 -21.40 -20.25 23.05
C SER A 210 -21.12 -21.73 22.80
N SER A 211 -21.67 -22.31 21.74
CA SER A 211 -21.42 -23.72 21.36
C SER A 211 -19.94 -24.01 21.11
N HIS A 212 -19.17 -23.00 20.72
CA HIS A 212 -17.72 -23.07 20.48
C HIS A 212 -16.98 -21.94 21.21
N PRO A 213 -16.85 -22.00 22.55
CA PRO A 213 -16.33 -20.89 23.36
C PRO A 213 -14.88 -20.58 23.06
N LEU A 214 -14.12 -21.58 22.60
CA LEU A 214 -12.71 -21.43 22.28
C LEU A 214 -12.47 -20.57 21.02
N ILE A 215 -13.20 -20.84 19.93
CA ILE A 215 -13.03 -20.08 18.68
C ILE A 215 -13.60 -18.67 18.86
N PHE A 216 -14.76 -18.58 19.51
CA PHE A 216 -15.42 -17.30 19.77
C PHE A 216 -14.56 -16.36 20.60
N SER A 217 -14.00 -16.84 21.72
CA SER A 217 -13.16 -16.01 22.58
C SER A 217 -11.85 -15.61 21.89
N SER A 218 -11.25 -16.50 21.09
CA SER A 218 -10.06 -16.19 20.31
C SER A 218 -10.33 -15.15 19.22
N LEU A 219 -11.48 -15.21 18.53
CA LEU A 219 -11.86 -14.19 17.53
C LEU A 219 -12.02 -12.80 18.17
N ILE A 220 -12.64 -12.70 19.34
CA ILE A 220 -12.79 -11.43 20.04
C ILE A 220 -11.44 -10.90 20.54
N GLY A 221 -10.60 -11.77 21.12
CA GLY A 221 -9.25 -11.39 21.54
C GLY A 221 -8.40 -10.87 20.38
N SER A 222 -8.40 -11.58 19.25
CA SER A 222 -7.73 -11.15 18.02
C SER A 222 -8.31 -9.85 17.46
N GLY A 223 -9.62 -9.65 17.51
CA GLY A 223 -10.27 -8.40 17.07
C GLY A 223 -9.82 -7.19 17.89
N CYS A 224 -9.79 -7.32 19.22
CA CYS A 224 -9.26 -6.28 20.11
C CYS A 224 -7.77 -6.01 19.87
N GLN A 225 -6.97 -7.04 19.60
CA GLN A 225 -5.56 -6.89 19.26
C GLN A 225 -5.37 -6.13 17.94
N ILE A 226 -6.05 -6.54 16.86
CA ILE A 226 -5.97 -5.87 15.55
C ILE A 226 -6.38 -4.40 15.67
N PHE A 227 -7.44 -4.11 16.43
CA PHE A 227 -7.87 -2.74 16.70
C PHE A 227 -6.76 -1.92 17.39
N ALA A 228 -6.15 -2.46 18.45
CA ALA A 228 -5.04 -1.80 19.13
C ALA A 228 -3.82 -1.60 18.22
N VAL A 229 -3.44 -2.61 17.44
CA VAL A 229 -2.34 -2.53 16.45
C VAL A 229 -2.62 -1.45 15.43
N SER A 230 -3.83 -1.41 14.86
CA SER A 230 -4.20 -0.41 13.86
C SER A 230 -4.08 1.01 14.41
N LEU A 231 -4.57 1.25 15.64
CA LEU A 231 -4.49 2.55 16.29
C LEU A 231 -3.02 2.97 16.54
N ILE A 232 -2.20 2.06 17.07
CA ILE A 232 -0.79 2.34 17.35
C ILE A 232 -0.01 2.60 16.06
N VAL A 233 -0.18 1.77 15.02
CA VAL A 233 0.48 1.95 13.73
C VAL A 233 0.08 3.27 13.08
N ILE A 234 -1.19 3.68 13.18
CA ILE A 234 -1.65 4.99 12.69
C ILE A 234 -0.95 6.13 13.44
N ILE A 235 -0.84 6.06 14.77
CA ILE A 235 -0.14 7.09 15.55
C ILE A 235 1.35 7.15 15.19
N VAL A 236 2.02 5.99 15.10
CA VAL A 236 3.44 5.93 14.74
C VAL A 236 3.65 6.47 13.32
N ALA A 237 2.78 6.13 12.37
CA ALA A 237 2.84 6.65 11.00
C ALA A 237 2.56 8.15 10.89
N MET A 238 1.91 8.78 11.89
CA MET A 238 1.71 10.23 11.94
C MET A 238 2.91 10.96 12.54
N ILE A 239 3.64 10.34 13.47
CA ILE A 239 4.76 10.95 14.18
C ILE A 239 6.06 10.75 13.41
N GLU A 240 6.27 9.55 12.89
CA GLU A 240 7.45 9.17 12.14
C GLU A 240 7.10 9.10 10.65
N ASP A 241 7.99 9.58 9.79
CA ASP A 241 7.84 9.52 8.33
C ASP A 241 8.05 8.09 7.78
N LEU A 242 7.42 7.08 8.42
CA LEU A 242 7.46 5.65 8.05
C LEU A 242 7.06 5.39 6.61
N TYR A 243 6.34 6.33 5.99
CA TYR A 243 5.93 6.25 4.58
C TYR A 243 7.09 6.50 3.60
N THR A 244 8.25 6.95 4.08
CA THR A 244 9.40 7.31 3.25
C THR A 244 10.23 6.08 2.85
N GLU A 245 10.35 5.10 3.75
CA GLU A 245 11.14 3.89 3.53
C GLU A 245 10.26 2.68 3.15
N ARG A 246 10.66 1.97 2.09
CA ARG A 246 9.92 0.78 1.61
C ARG A 246 9.94 -0.33 2.66
N GLY A 247 8.77 -0.88 2.97
CA GLY A 247 8.63 -1.99 3.92
C GLY A 247 8.66 -1.59 5.39
N SER A 248 9.03 -0.35 5.72
CA SER A 248 9.10 0.15 7.10
C SER A 248 7.74 0.10 7.81
N MET A 249 6.66 0.44 7.12
CA MET A 249 5.30 0.29 7.64
C MET A 249 4.93 -1.15 7.98
N LEU A 250 5.32 -2.10 7.13
CA LEU A 250 4.98 -3.51 7.31
C LEU A 250 5.82 -4.14 8.44
N SER A 251 7.12 -3.82 8.52
CA SER A 251 7.98 -4.26 9.63
C SER A 251 7.51 -3.70 10.97
N THR A 252 7.14 -2.42 11.01
CA THR A 252 6.61 -1.79 12.23
C THR A 252 5.27 -2.39 12.64
N ALA A 253 4.37 -2.67 11.67
CA ALA A 253 3.11 -3.35 11.96
C ALA A 253 3.32 -4.75 12.55
N ILE A 254 4.28 -5.53 12.05
CA ILE A 254 4.63 -6.85 12.60
C ILE A 254 5.18 -6.72 14.02
N PHE A 255 6.07 -5.76 14.26
CA PHE A 255 6.63 -5.51 15.58
C PHE A 255 5.56 -5.10 16.61
N VAL A 256 4.69 -4.14 16.24
CA VAL A 256 3.57 -3.70 17.08
C VAL A 256 2.58 -4.85 17.32
N TYR A 257 2.33 -5.69 16.32
CA TYR A 257 1.48 -6.88 16.47
C TYR A 257 2.05 -7.86 17.50
N ALA A 258 3.37 -8.12 17.47
CA ALA A 258 4.04 -8.94 18.47
C ALA A 258 3.98 -8.31 19.86
N ALA A 259 4.23 -7.01 19.98
CA ALA A 259 4.21 -6.27 21.24
C ALA A 259 2.82 -6.21 21.89
N THR A 260 1.75 -6.19 21.09
CA THR A 260 0.36 -6.15 21.56
C THR A 260 -0.25 -7.54 21.80
N SER A 261 0.52 -8.62 21.67
CA SER A 261 0.06 -9.98 21.98
C SER A 261 -0.57 -10.16 23.38
N PRO A 262 -0.17 -9.43 24.45
CA PRO A 262 -0.86 -9.51 25.74
C PRO A 262 -2.31 -9.02 25.70
N VAL A 263 -2.66 -8.10 24.79
CA VAL A 263 -4.03 -7.59 24.62
C VAL A 263 -4.96 -8.73 24.20
N ASN A 264 -4.52 -9.55 23.24
CA ASN A 264 -5.25 -10.74 22.81
C ASN A 264 -5.46 -11.72 23.96
N GLY A 265 -4.39 -12.00 24.72
CA GLY A 265 -4.44 -12.88 25.89
C GLY A 265 -5.42 -12.40 26.96
N TYR A 266 -5.44 -11.09 27.25
CA TYR A 266 -6.34 -10.50 28.23
C TYR A 266 -7.82 -10.59 27.80
N PHE A 267 -8.17 -10.07 26.62
CA PHE A 267 -9.57 -10.03 26.17
C PHE A 267 -10.08 -11.44 25.82
N GLY A 268 -9.30 -12.23 25.09
CA GLY A 268 -9.68 -13.59 24.69
C GLY A 268 -9.69 -14.57 25.88
N GLY A 269 -8.67 -14.51 26.74
CA GLY A 269 -8.59 -15.36 27.94
C GLY A 269 -9.65 -15.03 28.99
N SER A 270 -9.90 -13.74 29.24
CA SER A 270 -10.94 -13.28 30.17
C SER A 270 -12.34 -13.74 29.72
N LEU A 271 -12.65 -13.59 28.43
CA LEU A 271 -13.93 -14.05 27.89
C LEU A 271 -14.06 -15.58 27.91
N TYR A 272 -12.98 -16.31 27.61
CA TYR A 272 -12.96 -17.77 27.69
C TYR A 272 -13.20 -18.27 29.11
N ALA A 273 -12.58 -17.62 30.11
CA ALA A 273 -12.79 -17.94 31.52
C ALA A 273 -14.23 -17.65 31.97
N ARG A 274 -14.82 -16.51 31.54
CA ARG A 274 -16.22 -16.16 31.81
C ARG A 274 -17.22 -17.16 31.22
N GLN A 275 -16.89 -17.80 30.11
CA GLN A 275 -17.71 -18.84 29.47
C GLN A 275 -17.47 -20.25 30.06
N GLY A 276 -16.74 -20.38 31.18
CA GLY A 276 -16.47 -21.67 31.83
C GLY A 276 -15.37 -22.50 31.16
N GLY A 277 -14.55 -21.89 30.30
CA GLY A 277 -13.43 -22.53 29.62
C GLY A 277 -12.29 -22.92 30.57
N ARG A 278 -11.95 -24.21 30.61
CA ARG A 278 -10.87 -24.74 31.49
C ARG A 278 -9.50 -24.86 30.81
N ARG A 279 -9.47 -24.90 29.47
CA ARG A 279 -8.25 -25.18 28.68
C ARG A 279 -7.59 -23.89 28.17
N TRP A 280 -7.13 -23.04 29.09
CA TRP A 280 -6.57 -21.72 28.79
C TRP A 280 -5.37 -21.77 27.83
N ILE A 281 -4.50 -22.79 27.96
CA ILE A 281 -3.34 -22.99 27.06
C ILE A 281 -3.80 -23.17 25.61
N LYS A 282 -4.83 -24.00 25.38
CA LYS A 282 -5.35 -24.22 24.02
C LYS A 282 -5.96 -22.95 23.43
N GLN A 283 -6.63 -22.16 24.26
CA GLN A 283 -7.20 -20.89 23.84
C GLN A 283 -6.10 -19.89 23.47
N MET A 284 -5.01 -19.83 24.25
CA MET A 284 -3.85 -18.99 23.95
C MET A 284 -3.20 -19.34 22.61
N PHE A 285 -2.94 -20.62 22.35
CA PHE A 285 -2.39 -21.07 21.06
C PHE A 285 -3.32 -20.71 19.89
N ILE A 286 -4.62 -20.98 20.03
CA ILE A 286 -5.57 -20.69 18.96
C ILE A 286 -5.72 -19.18 18.76
N GLY A 287 -5.73 -18.37 19.83
CA GLY A 287 -5.74 -16.91 19.73
C GLY A 287 -4.50 -16.32 19.05
N ALA A 288 -3.32 -16.92 19.26
CA ALA A 288 -2.07 -16.46 18.66
C ALA A 288 -1.95 -16.81 17.16
N PHE A 289 -2.35 -18.02 16.77
CA PHE A 289 -2.14 -18.53 15.41
C PHE A 289 -3.34 -18.38 14.47
N LEU A 290 -4.56 -18.13 14.97
CA LEU A 290 -5.76 -18.08 14.13
C LEU A 290 -5.65 -17.03 13.01
N ILE A 291 -5.33 -15.77 13.34
CA ILE A 291 -5.23 -14.70 12.35
C ILE A 291 -4.02 -14.87 11.43
N PRO A 292 -2.79 -15.11 11.93
CA PRO A 292 -1.65 -15.37 11.06
C PRO A 292 -1.87 -16.55 10.12
N ALA A 293 -2.45 -17.65 10.60
CA ALA A 293 -2.75 -18.81 9.75
C ALA A 293 -3.80 -18.50 8.68
N MET A 294 -4.82 -17.70 9.00
CA MET A 294 -5.81 -17.26 8.01
C MET A 294 -5.18 -16.37 6.94
N VAL A 295 -4.33 -15.41 7.33
CA VAL A 295 -3.64 -14.51 6.40
C VAL A 295 -2.62 -15.26 5.53
N CYS A 296 -1.82 -16.14 6.12
CA CYS A 296 -0.90 -16.99 5.36
C CYS A 296 -1.67 -17.95 4.42
N GLY A 297 -2.78 -18.53 4.89
CA GLY A 297 -3.61 -19.43 4.09
C GLY A 297 -4.21 -18.74 2.85
N THR A 298 -4.76 -17.52 3.01
CA THR A 298 -5.27 -16.75 1.87
C THR A 298 -4.14 -16.31 0.94
N ALA A 299 -3.01 -15.85 1.48
CA ALA A 299 -1.84 -15.47 0.70
C ALA A 299 -1.30 -16.65 -0.13
N PHE A 300 -1.17 -17.84 0.47
CA PHE A 300 -0.72 -19.03 -0.26
C PHE A 300 -1.74 -19.50 -1.28
N PHE A 301 -3.04 -19.44 -0.99
CA PHE A 301 -4.07 -19.78 -1.97
C PHE A 301 -3.99 -18.89 -3.22
N ILE A 302 -3.91 -17.58 -3.01
CA ILE A 302 -3.70 -16.61 -4.10
C ILE A 302 -2.38 -16.91 -4.82
N ASN A 303 -1.34 -17.25 -4.07
CA ASN A 303 -0.05 -17.58 -4.65
C ASN A 303 -0.05 -18.88 -5.48
N PHE A 304 -0.82 -19.90 -5.09
CA PHE A 304 -1.00 -21.11 -5.90
C PHE A 304 -1.69 -20.81 -7.23
N ILE A 305 -2.70 -19.93 -7.22
CA ILE A 305 -3.33 -19.44 -8.45
C ILE A 305 -2.31 -18.68 -9.30
N ALA A 306 -1.49 -17.83 -8.67
CA ALA A 306 -0.42 -17.10 -9.35
C ALA A 306 0.59 -18.06 -10.01
N ILE A 307 1.03 -19.13 -9.32
CA ILE A 307 1.91 -20.17 -9.87
C ILE A 307 1.24 -20.84 -11.09
N TYR A 308 -0.05 -21.19 -10.99
CA TYR A 308 -0.79 -21.86 -12.07
C TYR A 308 -0.86 -21.02 -13.35
N TYR A 309 -1.07 -19.71 -13.23
CA TYR A 309 -1.09 -18.79 -14.37
C TYR A 309 0.31 -18.36 -14.84
N HIS A 310 1.38 -18.96 -14.31
CA HIS A 310 2.76 -18.52 -14.54
C HIS A 310 2.91 -17.00 -14.30
N ALA A 311 2.21 -16.48 -13.29
CA ALA A 311 2.33 -15.09 -12.91
C ALA A 311 3.76 -14.82 -12.43
N SER A 312 4.34 -13.73 -12.89
CA SER A 312 5.66 -13.23 -12.52
C SER A 312 5.85 -13.09 -11.00
N ARG A 313 4.78 -12.74 -10.27
CA ARG A 313 4.80 -12.52 -8.81
C ARG A 313 4.52 -13.77 -7.98
N ALA A 314 4.53 -14.94 -8.59
CA ALA A 314 4.32 -16.20 -7.88
C ALA A 314 5.53 -16.53 -6.99
N ILE A 315 5.32 -16.50 -5.68
CA ILE A 315 6.31 -16.89 -4.67
C ILE A 315 6.64 -18.39 -4.84
N PRO A 316 7.91 -18.78 -5.00
CA PRO A 316 8.28 -20.17 -5.17
C PRO A 316 7.92 -21.02 -3.94
N PHE A 317 7.69 -22.32 -4.15
CA PHE A 317 7.21 -23.21 -3.09
C PHE A 317 8.13 -23.26 -1.85
N GLY A 318 9.45 -23.16 -2.04
CA GLY A 318 10.41 -23.16 -0.93
C GLY A 318 10.28 -21.96 0.01
N THR A 319 10.01 -20.77 -0.52
CA THR A 319 9.84 -19.57 0.32
C THR A 319 8.49 -19.56 1.03
N MET A 320 7.44 -20.17 0.44
CA MET A 320 6.17 -20.40 1.15
C MET A 320 6.35 -21.28 2.40
N LEU A 321 7.17 -22.34 2.29
CA LEU A 321 7.49 -23.20 3.43
C LEU A 321 8.30 -22.45 4.50
N GLY A 322 9.25 -21.60 4.10
CA GLY A 322 10.00 -20.75 5.02
C GLY A 322 9.12 -19.77 5.80
N VAL A 323 8.16 -19.12 5.13
CA VAL A 323 7.20 -18.21 5.78
C VAL A 323 6.28 -18.97 6.75
N LEU A 324 5.84 -20.18 6.40
CA LEU A 324 5.07 -21.04 7.33
C LEU A 324 5.85 -21.37 8.60
N LEU A 325 7.12 -21.74 8.46
CA LEU A 325 7.97 -22.08 9.61
C LEU A 325 8.24 -20.86 10.49
N PHE A 326 8.47 -19.69 9.89
CA PHE A 326 8.63 -18.43 10.62
C PHE A 326 7.34 -18.03 11.35
N ALA A 327 6.19 -18.10 10.67
CA ALA A 327 4.89 -17.77 11.24
C ALA A 327 4.42 -18.79 12.30
N ALA A 328 4.93 -20.02 12.26
CA ALA A 328 4.65 -21.07 13.24
C ALA A 328 5.57 -21.00 14.47
N SER A 329 6.66 -20.23 14.43
CA SER A 329 7.57 -20.08 15.58
C SER A 329 6.94 -19.16 16.64
N PRO A 330 6.70 -19.64 17.87
CA PRO A 330 6.04 -18.87 18.93
C PRO A 330 6.90 -17.75 19.51
N TYR A 331 8.15 -17.58 19.06
CA TYR A 331 9.04 -16.51 19.50
C TYR A 331 9.77 -15.90 18.29
N PRO A 332 9.91 -14.56 18.23
CA PRO A 332 10.95 -13.97 17.40
C PRO A 332 12.26 -14.51 17.96
N VAL A 333 13.00 -15.24 17.12
CA VAL A 333 14.39 -15.54 17.40
C VAL A 333 15.07 -14.17 17.45
N LEU A 334 15.33 -13.70 18.68
CA LEU A 334 16.34 -12.69 18.93
C LEU A 334 17.65 -13.33 18.49
N GLU A 335 18.02 -13.12 17.24
CA GLU A 335 19.40 -13.31 16.81
C GLU A 335 20.23 -12.26 17.55
N SER A 336 20.94 -12.72 18.58
CA SER A 336 22.09 -12.05 19.17
C SER A 336 23.35 -12.38 18.39
#